data_AF-X1DXJ5-F1
#
_entry.id   AF-X1DXJ5-F1
#
_cell.length_a   1.000
_cell.length_b   1.000
_cell.length_c   1.000
_cell.angle_alpha   90.00
_cell.angle_beta   90.00
_cell.angle_gamma   90.00
#
_symmetry.space_group_name_H-M   'P 1'
#
loop_
_entity.id
_entity.type
_entity.pdbx_description
1 polymer ?
#
loop_
_entity_poly.entity_id
_entity_poly.type
_entity_poly.pdbx_seq_one_letter_code
_entity_poly.pdbx_strand_id
1 'polypeptide(L)'
;CRQYSGNNFYHSLVANTIVESCYVSNRTKEIGYVLPLYLYNDKEKQQQFSLLLQEELATGTRKPNIDLELFNSLENTFSKKLSPEEIFYYIYGILYSNIYRKRYQEFLKIDFPRVPITKNYKLFQKFAEFGKQLVDLHLLKSP
;
A
#
# COMPACT_ATOMS: atom_id res chain seq x y z
N CYS A 1 -8.34 4.44 14.78
CA CYS A 1 -8.09 5.70 15.52
C CYS A 1 -6.89 6.35 14.84
N ARG A 2 -6.96 7.63 14.38
CA ARG A 2 -5.92 8.20 13.49
C ARG A 2 -4.59 8.43 14.18
N GLN A 3 -4.63 8.57 15.51
CA GLN A 3 -3.48 8.82 16.34
C GLN A 3 -2.88 7.52 16.86
N TYR A 4 -1.56 7.41 16.71
CA TYR A 4 -0.75 6.35 17.28
C TYR A 4 -0.59 6.57 18.79
N SER A 5 -0.86 5.55 19.58
CA SER A 5 -0.82 5.53 21.05
C SER A 5 0.59 5.31 21.59
N GLY A 6 1.48 4.70 20.81
CA GLY A 6 2.86 4.43 21.23
C GLY A 6 3.86 5.55 20.88
N ASN A 7 5.14 5.32 21.21
CA ASN A 7 6.18 6.34 21.03
C ASN A 7 6.80 6.41 19.63
N ASN A 8 6.67 5.40 18.78
CA ASN A 8 7.25 5.40 17.44
C ASN A 8 6.39 4.63 16.43
N PHE A 9 6.46 5.04 15.16
CA PHE A 9 5.88 4.30 14.04
C PHE A 9 6.77 3.09 13.69
N TYR A 10 6.29 1.88 13.98
CA TYR A 10 7.09 0.66 13.82
C TYR A 10 6.74 -0.18 12.60
N HIS A 11 5.46 -0.27 12.24
CA HIS A 11 4.97 -1.37 11.42
C HIS A 11 4.09 -0.89 10.27
N SER A 12 4.31 -1.48 9.09
CA SER A 12 3.42 -1.40 7.94
C SER A 12 3.51 -2.73 7.21
N LEU A 13 2.47 -3.56 7.28
CA LEU A 13 2.53 -4.90 6.70
C LEU A 13 1.67 -5.00 5.45
N VAL A 14 2.23 -5.64 4.44
CA VAL A 14 1.48 -6.07 3.26
C VAL A 14 0.75 -7.37 3.56
N ALA A 15 -0.43 -7.54 2.96
CA ALA A 15 -1.17 -8.80 2.99
C ALA A 15 -1.81 -9.04 1.62
N ASN A 16 -1.93 -10.30 1.25
CA ASN A 16 -2.63 -10.76 0.04
C ASN A 16 -3.98 -11.43 0.36
N THR A 17 -4.39 -11.42 1.63
CA THR A 17 -5.68 -11.93 2.12
C THR A 17 -6.43 -10.83 2.85
N ILE A 18 -7.69 -11.09 3.19
CA ILE A 18 -8.44 -10.22 4.12
C ILE A 18 -7.69 -10.19 5.45
N VAL A 19 -7.54 -8.97 5.99
CA VAL A 19 -6.84 -8.74 7.26
C VAL A 19 -7.82 -8.29 8.33
N GLU A 20 -7.57 -8.74 9.55
CA GLU A 20 -8.28 -8.28 10.73
C GLU A 20 -7.81 -6.86 11.12
N SER A 21 -8.67 -6.10 11.79
CA SER A 21 -8.43 -4.71 12.16
C SER A 21 -7.21 -4.51 13.08
N CYS A 22 -6.76 -5.53 13.81
CA CYS A 22 -5.59 -5.55 14.69
C CYS A 22 -4.44 -6.43 14.14
N TYR A 23 -4.42 -6.72 12.83
CA TYR A 23 -3.44 -7.60 12.17
C TYR A 23 -1.97 -7.27 12.45
N VAL A 24 -1.65 -5.99 12.67
CA VAL A 24 -0.27 -5.51 12.72
C VAL A 24 0.35 -5.61 14.11
N SER A 25 -0.42 -5.41 15.18
CA SER A 25 0.12 -5.36 16.54
C SER A 25 -0.97 -5.59 17.57
N ASN A 26 -0.77 -6.58 18.42
CA ASN A 26 -1.65 -6.88 19.55
C ASN A 26 -1.24 -6.14 20.85
N ARG A 27 -0.20 -5.29 20.79
CA ARG A 27 0.31 -4.54 21.96
C ARG A 27 -0.11 -3.08 21.97
N THR A 28 -0.35 -2.52 20.79
CA THR A 28 -0.79 -1.13 20.61
C THR A 28 -2.31 -1.11 20.68
N LYS A 29 -2.91 -0.12 21.37
CA LYS A 29 -4.37 0.03 21.49
C LYS A 29 -4.96 0.64 20.22
N GLU A 30 -4.63 0.06 19.06
CA GLU A 30 -4.80 0.70 17.77
C GLU A 30 -5.44 -0.23 16.75
N ILE A 31 -6.39 0.32 16.02
CA ILE A 31 -6.96 -0.29 14.83
C ILE A 31 -6.09 0.11 13.65
N GLY A 32 -5.56 -0.90 12.94
CA GLY A 32 -4.77 -0.73 11.74
C GLY A 32 -5.60 -0.16 10.58
N TYR A 33 -4.89 0.49 9.66
CA TYR A 33 -5.46 1.02 8.43
C TYR A 33 -5.15 0.10 7.27
N VAL A 34 -6.18 -0.24 6.49
CA VAL A 34 -6.02 -0.98 5.25
C VAL A 34 -6.05 0.01 4.10
N LEU A 35 -4.97 0.02 3.32
CA LEU A 35 -4.80 0.85 2.13
C LEU A 35 -4.78 -0.08 0.90
N PRO A 36 -5.96 -0.48 0.36
CA PRO A 36 -6.01 -1.44 -0.72
C PRO A 36 -5.43 -0.84 -2.00
N LEU A 37 -4.62 -1.60 -2.73
CA LEU A 37 -4.06 -1.17 -4.02
C LEU A 37 -5.12 -1.15 -5.13
N TYR A 38 -6.09 -2.05 -5.07
CA TYR A 38 -7.19 -2.15 -6.03
C TYR A 38 -8.54 -2.12 -5.34
N LEU A 39 -9.50 -1.44 -5.97
CA LEU A 39 -10.92 -1.49 -5.64
C LEU A 39 -11.63 -2.40 -6.63
N TYR A 40 -12.61 -3.15 -6.13
CA TYR A 40 -13.43 -4.04 -6.94
C TYR A 40 -14.84 -3.46 -7.00
N ASN A 41 -15.35 -3.21 -8.20
CA ASN A 41 -16.69 -2.68 -8.39
C ASN A 41 -17.68 -3.82 -8.62
N ASP A 42 -18.49 -4.09 -7.61
CA ASP A 42 -19.45 -5.18 -7.57
C ASP A 42 -20.83 -4.73 -8.10
N LYS A 43 -20.89 -4.10 -9.28
CA LYS A 43 -22.17 -3.62 -9.83
C LYS A 43 -23.15 -4.74 -10.22
N GLU A 44 -22.70 -5.99 -10.30
CA GLU A 44 -23.54 -7.16 -10.64
C GLU A 44 -23.76 -8.13 -9.46
N LYS A 45 -23.05 -7.97 -8.34
CA LYS A 45 -22.96 -8.99 -7.27
C LYS A 45 -23.99 -8.89 -6.14
N GLN A 46 -24.82 -7.83 -6.09
CA GLN A 46 -25.88 -7.76 -5.07
C GLN A 46 -26.98 -8.82 -5.27
N GLN A 47 -27.19 -9.33 -6.49
CA GLN A 47 -28.21 -10.37 -6.76
C GLN A 47 -27.67 -11.80 -6.77
N GLN A 48 -26.36 -12.01 -6.95
CA GLN A 48 -25.75 -13.34 -7.15
C GLN A 48 -25.06 -13.93 -5.91
N PHE A 49 -25.04 -13.19 -4.78
CA PHE A 49 -24.28 -13.58 -3.58
C PHE A 49 -24.74 -14.91 -2.93
N SER A 50 -25.85 -15.50 -3.36
CA SER A 50 -26.34 -16.78 -2.82
C SER A 50 -25.97 -18.04 -3.60
N LEU A 51 -25.39 -17.96 -4.83
CA LEU A 51 -25.30 -19.13 -5.71
C LEU A 51 -23.93 -19.47 -6.33
N LEU A 52 -22.92 -18.59 -6.25
CA LEU A 52 -21.66 -18.76 -7.02
C LEU A 52 -20.41 -18.82 -6.13
N LEU A 53 -20.40 -19.70 -5.12
CA LEU A 53 -19.16 -20.15 -4.45
C LEU A 53 -18.32 -21.10 -5.33
N GLN A 54 -18.67 -21.22 -6.60
CA GLN A 54 -18.07 -22.14 -7.56
C GLN A 54 -17.89 -21.38 -8.86
N GLU A 55 -16.74 -21.57 -9.49
CA GLU A 55 -16.32 -21.09 -10.81
C GLU A 55 -15.38 -19.86 -10.80
N GLU A 56 -14.10 -20.20 -10.95
CA GLU A 56 -12.90 -19.39 -11.12
C GLU A 56 -12.89 -18.47 -12.36
N LEU A 57 -14.02 -17.88 -12.77
CA LEU A 57 -14.09 -17.20 -14.07
C LEU A 57 -14.15 -15.68 -14.00
N ALA A 58 -13.30 -15.09 -14.85
CA ALA A 58 -13.33 -13.73 -15.37
C ALA A 58 -12.81 -12.63 -14.43
N THR A 59 -11.51 -12.34 -14.57
CA THR A 59 -10.90 -11.00 -14.67
C THR A 59 -11.80 -9.85 -14.22
N GLY A 60 -12.16 -9.85 -12.94
CA GLY A 60 -13.05 -8.86 -12.36
C GLY A 60 -12.41 -7.48 -12.49
N THR A 61 -13.22 -6.51 -12.90
CA THR A 61 -12.93 -5.10 -13.19
C THR A 61 -12.29 -4.36 -12.00
N ARG A 62 -11.08 -4.73 -11.62
CA ARG A 62 -10.32 -4.11 -10.53
C ARG A 62 -9.78 -2.77 -11.01
N LYS A 63 -10.08 -1.70 -10.27
CA LYS A 63 -9.59 -0.34 -10.53
C LYS A 63 -8.46 -0.02 -9.54
N PRO A 64 -7.31 0.53 -9.96
CA PRO A 64 -6.29 0.98 -9.01
C PRO A 64 -6.85 2.07 -8.09
N ASN A 65 -6.57 1.96 -6.80
CA ASN A 65 -6.95 2.90 -5.77
C ASN A 65 -5.91 4.01 -5.60
N ILE A 66 -5.48 4.58 -6.73
CA ILE A 66 -4.53 5.69 -6.79
C ILE A 66 -5.24 6.82 -7.52
N ASP A 67 -5.09 8.02 -7.00
CA ASP A 67 -5.65 9.21 -7.63
C ASP A 67 -5.09 9.38 -9.06
N LEU A 68 -5.97 9.68 -10.01
CA LEU A 68 -5.63 9.77 -11.43
C LEU A 68 -4.74 10.99 -11.72
N GLU A 69 -4.94 12.11 -11.02
CA GLU A 69 -4.12 13.30 -11.20
C GLU A 69 -2.69 13.04 -10.71
N LEU A 70 -2.56 12.39 -9.56
CA LEU A 70 -1.25 11.95 -9.05
C LEU A 70 -0.56 11.02 -10.05
N PHE A 71 -1.27 10.00 -10.54
CA PHE A 71 -0.72 9.03 -11.49
C PHE A 71 -0.19 9.72 -12.76
N ASN A 72 -1.01 10.57 -13.39
CA ASN A 72 -0.63 11.33 -14.58
C ASN A 72 0.55 12.28 -14.30
N SER A 73 0.56 12.94 -13.14
CA SER A 73 1.66 13.83 -12.73
C SER A 73 2.99 13.08 -12.62
N LEU A 74 2.98 11.86 -12.08
CA LEU A 74 4.17 11.02 -11.97
C LEU A 74 4.66 10.55 -13.35
N GLU A 75 3.75 10.08 -14.20
CA GLU A 75 4.11 9.65 -15.56
C GLU A 75 4.71 10.79 -16.38
N ASN A 76 4.13 11.99 -16.27
CA ASN A 76 4.65 13.20 -16.90
C ASN A 76 6.04 13.58 -16.35
N THR A 77 6.21 13.55 -15.02
CA THR A 77 7.48 13.88 -14.36
C THR A 77 8.61 12.95 -14.77
N PHE A 78 8.32 11.66 -14.95
CA PHE A 78 9.32 10.66 -15.34
C PHE A 78 9.40 10.44 -16.85
N SER A 79 8.46 10.99 -17.62
CA SER A 79 8.29 10.74 -19.06
C SER A 79 8.22 9.25 -19.40
N LYS A 80 7.59 8.47 -18.52
CA LYS A 80 7.46 7.02 -18.61
C LYS A 80 6.12 6.56 -18.06
N LYS A 81 5.61 5.46 -18.62
CA LYS A 81 4.45 4.79 -18.05
C LYS A 81 4.84 4.11 -16.74
N LEU A 82 3.99 4.23 -15.74
CA LEU A 82 4.18 3.58 -14.44
C LEU A 82 3.11 2.50 -14.25
N SER A 83 3.42 1.50 -13.45
CA SER A 83 2.40 0.57 -12.93
C SER A 83 1.94 1.01 -11.53
N PRO A 84 0.67 0.74 -11.16
CA PRO A 84 0.20 0.97 -9.78
C PRO A 84 1.06 0.25 -8.74
N GLU A 85 1.55 -0.95 -9.06
CA GLU A 85 2.46 -1.74 -8.22
C GLU A 85 3.80 -1.04 -8.00
N GLU A 86 4.39 -0.38 -9.01
CA GLU A 86 5.64 0.37 -8.84
C GLU A 86 5.50 1.51 -7.82
N ILE A 87 4.38 2.24 -7.88
CA ILE A 87 4.07 3.30 -6.91
C ILE A 87 3.88 2.71 -5.51
N PHE A 88 3.15 1.59 -5.43
CA PHE A 88 2.95 0.87 -4.18
C PHE A 88 4.29 0.41 -3.57
N TYR A 89 5.17 -0.20 -4.36
CA TYR A 89 6.47 -0.65 -3.89
C TYR A 89 7.35 0.53 -3.46
N TYR A 90 7.34 1.64 -4.19
CA TYR A 90 8.05 2.86 -3.78
C TYR A 90 7.56 3.35 -2.40
N ILE A 91 6.24 3.45 -2.22
CA ILE A 91 5.63 3.84 -0.94
C ILE A 91 6.08 2.89 0.16
N TYR A 92 6.01 1.58 -0.08
CA TYR A 92 6.40 0.56 0.88
C TYR A 92 7.88 0.68 1.28
N GLY A 93 8.77 0.88 0.31
CA GLY A 93 10.20 1.11 0.56
C GLY A 93 10.47 2.35 1.42
N ILE A 94 9.76 3.46 1.16
CA ILE A 94 9.90 4.68 1.98
C ILE A 94 9.38 4.47 3.40
N LEU A 95 8.26 3.76 3.56
CA LEU A 95 7.71 3.46 4.89
C LEU A 95 8.66 2.61 5.74
N TYR A 96 9.64 1.91 5.15
CA TYR A 96 10.68 1.16 5.84
C TYR A 96 12.03 1.89 5.94
N SER A 97 12.14 3.10 5.40
CA SER A 97 13.35 3.91 5.52
C SER A 97 13.51 4.47 6.93
N ASN A 98 14.61 4.11 7.61
CA ASN A 98 14.96 4.64 8.93
C ASN A 98 15.09 6.17 8.93
N ILE A 99 15.62 6.74 7.84
CA ILE A 99 15.76 8.19 7.67
C ILE A 99 14.38 8.85 7.61
N TYR A 100 13.45 8.27 6.85
CA TYR A 100 12.09 8.77 6.74
C TYR A 100 11.37 8.71 8.10
N ARG A 101 11.38 7.54 8.76
CA ARG A 101 10.71 7.35 10.06
C ARG A 101 11.24 8.30 11.13
N LYS A 102 12.56 8.50 11.19
CA LYS A 102 13.18 9.43 12.15
C LYS A 102 12.83 10.88 11.84
N ARG A 103 12.88 11.29 10.57
CA ARG A 103 12.61 12.68 10.15
C ARG A 103 11.16 13.09 10.37
N TYR A 104 10.21 12.19 10.14
CA TYR A 104 8.77 12.48 10.20
C TYR A 104 8.08 11.88 11.43
N GLN A 105 8.84 11.46 12.44
CA GLN A 105 8.34 10.73 13.61
C GLN A 105 7.12 11.38 14.26
N GLU A 106 7.15 12.69 14.50
CA GLU A 106 6.05 13.40 15.15
C GLU A 106 4.80 13.47 14.28
N PHE A 107 4.95 13.60 12.96
CA PHE A 107 3.81 13.57 12.04
C PHE A 107 3.21 12.17 11.92
N LEU A 108 4.05 11.13 11.89
CA LEU A 108 3.62 9.73 11.81
C LEU A 108 2.85 9.25 13.04
N LYS A 109 2.96 9.96 14.18
CA LYS A 109 2.16 9.69 15.38
C LYS A 109 0.75 10.25 15.31
N ILE A 110 0.57 11.35 14.58
CA ILE A 110 -0.64 12.17 14.64
C ILE A 110 -1.58 11.85 13.48
N ASP A 111 -1.04 11.67 12.28
CA ASP A 111 -1.79 11.57 11.04
C ASP A 111 -1.19 10.51 10.10
N PHE A 112 -1.86 10.28 8.96
CA PHE A 112 -1.40 9.34 7.96
C PHE A 112 0.01 9.67 7.44
N PRO A 113 0.82 8.65 7.11
CA PRO A 113 2.14 8.85 6.51
C PRO A 113 2.05 9.66 5.21
N ARG A 114 2.79 10.77 5.15
CA ARG A 114 2.94 11.58 3.94
C ARG A 114 4.25 11.20 3.26
N VAL A 115 4.17 10.56 2.10
CA VAL A 115 5.32 10.01 1.40
C VAL A 115 5.89 11.05 0.42
N PRO A 116 7.16 11.47 0.55
CA PRO A 116 7.79 12.34 -0.42
C PRO A 116 8.07 11.58 -1.72
N ILE A 117 7.72 12.20 -2.85
CA ILE A 117 8.04 11.69 -4.18
C ILE A 117 9.31 12.39 -4.69
N THR A 118 10.26 11.60 -5.17
CA THR A 118 11.46 12.13 -5.85
C THR A 118 11.17 12.46 -7.31
N LYS A 119 11.78 13.53 -7.83
CA LYS A 119 11.76 13.85 -9.27
C LYS A 119 12.73 12.98 -10.08
N ASN A 120 13.65 12.28 -9.41
CA ASN A 120 14.64 11.43 -10.08
C ASN A 120 14.09 10.00 -10.25
N TYR A 121 13.78 9.64 -11.49
CA TYR A 121 13.25 8.32 -11.83
C TYR A 121 14.17 7.16 -11.40
N LYS A 122 15.49 7.29 -11.55
CA LYS A 122 16.43 6.22 -11.13
C LYS A 122 16.36 5.97 -9.62
N LEU A 123 16.22 7.04 -8.84
CA LEU A 123 16.06 6.92 -7.40
C LEU A 123 14.70 6.31 -7.04
N PHE A 124 13.63 6.76 -7.72
CA PHE A 124 12.29 6.17 -7.57
C PHE A 124 12.32 4.66 -7.81
N GLN A 125 12.88 4.24 -8.96
CA GLN A 125 12.97 2.83 -9.33
C GLN A 125 13.76 2.02 -8.30
N LYS A 126 14.90 2.53 -7.83
CA LYS A 126 15.72 1.84 -6.81
C LYS A 126 14.95 1.62 -5.50
N PHE A 127 14.18 2.62 -5.06
CA PHE A 127 13.32 2.47 -3.88
C PHE A 127 12.14 1.52 -4.13
N ALA A 128 11.56 1.53 -5.33
CA ALA A 128 10.55 0.57 -5.73
C ALA A 128 11.10 -0.87 -5.74
N GLU A 129 12.33 -1.09 -6.21
CA GLU A 129 12.98 -2.40 -6.15
C GLU A 129 13.16 -2.90 -4.71
N PHE A 130 13.65 -2.04 -3.80
CA PHE A 130 13.76 -2.39 -2.38
C PHE A 130 12.40 -2.67 -1.74
N GLY A 131 11.39 -1.85 -2.06
CA GLY A 131 10.04 -2.06 -1.59
C GLY A 131 9.44 -3.37 -2.09
N LYS A 132 9.69 -3.73 -3.35
CA LYS A 132 9.27 -5.01 -3.93
C LYS A 132 9.92 -6.18 -3.20
N GLN A 133 11.23 -6.13 -2.96
CA GLN A 133 11.94 -7.16 -2.19
C GLN A 133 11.33 -7.34 -0.79
N LEU A 134 11.03 -6.24 -0.09
CA LEU A 134 10.38 -6.29 1.22
C LEU A 134 8.96 -6.89 1.13
N VAL A 135 8.19 -6.55 0.11
CA VAL A 135 6.85 -7.13 -0.11
C VAL A 135 6.95 -8.63 -0.36
N ASP A 136 7.85 -9.06 -1.23
CA ASP A 136 8.04 -10.47 -1.56
C ASP A 136 8.49 -11.27 -0.34
N LEU A 137 9.37 -10.71 0.50
CA LEU A 137 9.75 -11.30 1.78
C LEU A 137 8.58 -11.41 2.75
N HIS A 138 7.81 -10.34 2.96
CA HIS A 138 6.68 -10.34 3.89
C HIS A 138 5.50 -11.21 3.42
N LEU A 139 5.40 -11.47 2.11
CA LEU A 139 4.44 -12.41 1.53
C LEU A 139 5.00 -13.83 1.38
N LEU A 140 6.22 -14.11 1.87
CA LEU A 140 6.89 -15.41 1.76
C LEU A 140 6.98 -15.93 0.30
N LYS A 141 7.18 -15.02 -0.65
CA LYS A 141 7.36 -15.32 -2.09
C LYS A 141 8.82 -15.38 -2.51
N SER A 142 9.71 -14.84 -1.68
CA SER A 142 11.15 -14.96 -1.82
C SER A 142 11.67 -16.08 -0.91
N PRO A 143 12.65 -16.87 -1.36
CA PRO A 143 13.31 -17.89 -0.52
C PRO A 143 14.05 -17.28 0.68
#